data_AF-A0A8H6YVW2-F1
#
_entry.id   AF-A0A8H6YVW2-F1
#
_cell.length_a   1.000
_cell.length_b   1.000
_cell.length_c   1.000
_cell.angle_alpha   90.00
_cell.angle_beta   90.00
_cell.angle_gamma   90.00
#
_symmetry.space_group_name_H-M   'P 1'
#
loop_
_entity.id
_entity.type
_entity.pdbx_description
1 polymer ?
#
loop_
_entity_poly.entity_id
_entity_poly.type
_entity_poly.pdbx_seq_one_letter_code
_entity_poly.pdbx_strand_id
1 'polypeptide(L)'
;MSSGMLDLPTEILELIFEPLPNESLLCIALLSRRLNAIALSFYFQRCNDIDLVAKSAELTLSPARWDAVCALQISIATPPLERLKCTIPRPPGSINAYYLELMKRLETLIARLSRLREVAVELRVGVGRRPWVISARSSPWQRAWVAQVEALLKCIVRQDCRCLTFIDDTYYLEESYQDQFYGLFPCIKERLPAGGKNLPPLATTAVPCPTLSFDLPRHQIRHSLQAAQL
;
A
#
# COMPACT_ATOMS: atom_id res chain seq x y z
N MET A 1 13.64 -29.28 35.26
CA MET A 1 13.58 -28.74 33.89
C MET A 1 12.16 -28.27 33.64
N SER A 2 11.97 -27.09 33.06
CA SER A 2 10.64 -26.55 32.75
C SER A 2 10.23 -26.98 31.34
N SER A 3 9.45 -28.05 31.22
CA SER A 3 8.88 -28.50 29.94
C SER A 3 7.88 -27.46 29.44
N GLY A 4 8.32 -26.59 28.53
CA GLY A 4 7.53 -25.50 27.99
C GLY A 4 6.83 -25.87 26.68
N MET A 5 5.87 -25.04 26.27
CA MET A 5 5.23 -25.15 24.95
C MET A 5 6.25 -25.09 23.80
N LEU A 6 7.40 -24.44 24.00
CA LEU A 6 8.49 -24.36 23.03
C LEU A 6 9.26 -25.67 22.83
N ASP A 7 9.11 -26.66 23.72
CA ASP A 7 9.79 -27.96 23.68
C ASP A 7 8.94 -29.04 22.99
N LEU A 8 7.66 -28.76 22.69
CA LEU A 8 6.75 -29.69 22.01
C LEU A 8 7.22 -30.00 20.57
N PRO A 9 6.93 -31.18 20.01
CA PRO A 9 7.10 -31.45 18.58
C PRO A 9 6.31 -30.45 17.72
N THR A 10 6.77 -30.20 16.50
CA THR A 10 6.15 -29.18 15.62
C THR A 10 4.74 -29.60 15.22
N GLU A 11 4.55 -30.89 15.00
CA GLU A 11 3.30 -31.57 14.64
C GLU A 11 2.23 -31.41 15.74
N ILE A 12 2.66 -31.37 17.00
CA ILE A 12 1.79 -31.14 18.15
C ILE A 12 1.39 -29.66 18.25
N LEU A 13 2.31 -28.73 17.96
CA LEU A 13 2.00 -27.30 17.87
C LEU A 13 1.07 -27.01 16.69
N GLU A 14 1.23 -27.73 15.58
CA GLU A 14 0.37 -27.62 14.40
C GLU A 14 -1.07 -28.04 14.72
N LEU A 15 -1.27 -29.20 15.36
CA LEU A 15 -2.59 -29.64 15.83
C LEU A 15 -3.23 -28.69 16.87
N ILE A 16 -2.42 -27.99 17.68
CA ILE A 16 -2.92 -26.97 18.62
C ILE A 16 -3.31 -25.68 17.88
N PHE A 17 -2.68 -25.34 16.75
CA PHE A 17 -2.92 -24.10 16.00
C PHE A 17 -3.97 -24.22 14.90
N GLU A 18 -4.22 -25.43 14.39
CA GLU A 18 -5.29 -25.73 13.42
C GLU A 18 -6.67 -25.16 13.82
N PRO A 19 -7.18 -25.33 15.07
CA PRO A 19 -8.48 -24.79 15.46
C PRO A 19 -8.49 -23.30 15.88
N LEU A 20 -7.33 -22.64 16.01
CA LEU A 20 -7.26 -21.28 16.56
C LEU A 20 -7.70 -20.20 15.56
N PRO A 21 -8.41 -19.14 15.99
CA PRO A 21 -8.75 -18.02 15.11
C PRO A 21 -7.51 -17.19 14.74
N ASN A 22 -7.61 -16.44 13.63
CA ASN A 22 -6.47 -15.73 13.02
C ASN A 22 -5.82 -14.72 13.97
N GLU A 23 -6.62 -14.05 14.78
CA GLU A 23 -6.20 -13.09 15.80
C GLU A 23 -5.33 -13.76 16.88
N SER A 24 -5.68 -14.99 17.28
CA SER A 24 -4.85 -15.79 18.20
C SER A 24 -3.56 -16.25 17.55
N LEU A 25 -3.56 -16.62 16.26
CA LEU A 25 -2.34 -16.96 15.52
C LEU A 25 -1.38 -15.76 15.46
N LEU A 26 -1.88 -14.55 15.23
CA LEU A 26 -1.05 -13.33 15.24
C LEU A 26 -0.47 -13.02 16.63
N CYS A 27 -1.25 -13.17 17.69
CA CYS A 27 -0.75 -13.03 19.06
C CYS A 27 0.34 -14.06 19.39
N ILE A 28 0.15 -15.33 18.99
CA ILE A 28 1.13 -16.41 19.18
C ILE A 28 2.41 -16.14 18.36
N ALA A 29 2.28 -15.59 17.15
CA ALA A 29 3.42 -15.28 16.29
C ALA A 29 4.36 -14.21 16.87
N LEU A 30 3.92 -13.43 17.86
CA LEU A 30 4.75 -12.45 18.57
C LEU A 30 5.57 -13.07 19.71
N LEU A 31 5.25 -14.28 20.18
CA LEU A 31 5.82 -14.84 21.41
C LEU A 31 7.23 -15.42 21.25
N SER A 32 7.55 -16.02 20.10
CA SER A 32 8.91 -16.52 19.81
C SER A 32 9.15 -16.76 18.32
N ARG A 33 10.41 -16.88 17.90
CA ARG A 33 10.75 -17.14 16.48
C ARG A 33 10.21 -18.47 15.96
N ARG A 34 10.14 -19.52 16.79
CA ARG A 34 9.58 -20.82 16.39
C ARG A 34 8.06 -20.72 16.20
N LEU A 35 7.39 -20.04 17.14
CA LEU A 35 5.94 -19.85 17.08
C LEU A 35 5.52 -18.91 15.95
N ASN A 36 6.33 -17.90 15.64
CA ASN A 36 6.18 -17.02 14.46
C ASN A 36 6.10 -17.81 13.15
N ALA A 37 7.02 -18.76 12.93
CA ALA A 37 7.04 -19.55 11.71
C ALA A 37 5.77 -20.42 11.55
N ILE A 38 5.38 -21.15 12.60
CA ILE A 38 4.26 -22.10 12.56
C ILE A 38 2.91 -21.37 12.55
N ALA A 39 2.71 -20.37 13.42
CA ALA A 39 1.42 -19.66 13.49
C ALA A 39 1.15 -18.82 12.23
N LEU A 40 2.19 -18.26 11.62
CA LEU A 40 2.02 -17.51 10.37
C LEU A 40 1.87 -18.40 9.13
N SER A 41 2.39 -19.64 9.11
CA SER A 41 2.07 -20.57 8.01
C SER A 41 0.58 -20.90 7.98
N PHE A 42 -0.05 -21.16 9.14
CA PHE A 42 -1.51 -21.30 9.21
C PHE A 42 -2.25 -20.03 8.85
N TYR A 43 -1.80 -18.87 9.34
CA TYR A 43 -2.43 -17.59 8.99
C TYR A 43 -2.43 -17.38 7.47
N PHE A 44 -1.27 -17.53 6.81
CA PHE A 44 -1.16 -17.34 5.36
C PHE A 44 -1.90 -18.42 4.56
N GLN A 45 -1.96 -19.67 5.02
CA GLN A 45 -2.77 -20.72 4.37
C GLN A 45 -4.28 -20.43 4.40
N ARG A 46 -4.77 -19.72 5.41
CA ARG A 46 -6.19 -19.33 5.54
C ARG A 46 -6.51 -17.94 4.99
N CYS A 47 -5.48 -17.12 4.74
CA CYS A 47 -5.61 -15.75 4.28
C CYS A 47 -5.58 -15.70 2.75
N ASN A 48 -6.78 -15.74 2.14
CA ASN A 48 -6.97 -15.60 0.69
C ASN A 48 -6.37 -14.32 0.06
N ASP A 49 -5.90 -13.37 0.88
CA ASP A 49 -5.26 -12.13 0.43
C ASP A 49 -3.77 -12.32 0.07
N ILE A 50 -3.16 -13.50 0.30
CA ILE A 50 -1.74 -13.77 0.07
C ILE A 50 -1.53 -15.12 -0.65
N ASP A 51 -1.24 -15.08 -1.95
CA ASP A 51 -0.84 -16.25 -2.75
C ASP A 51 0.69 -16.38 -2.77
N LEU A 52 1.19 -17.38 -2.05
CA LEU A 52 2.62 -17.70 -1.96
C LEU A 52 3.16 -18.41 -3.22
N VAL A 53 2.31 -19.04 -4.02
CA VAL A 53 2.69 -19.76 -5.25
C VAL A 53 2.84 -18.76 -6.40
N ALA A 54 1.85 -17.89 -6.59
CA ALA A 54 1.89 -16.80 -7.57
C ALA A 54 2.66 -15.55 -7.08
N LYS A 55 3.25 -15.62 -5.87
CA LYS A 55 4.08 -14.60 -5.21
C LYS A 55 3.41 -13.22 -5.16
N SER A 56 2.11 -13.21 -4.89
CA SER A 56 1.25 -12.03 -4.99
C SER A 56 0.39 -11.87 -3.75
N ALA A 57 0.24 -10.64 -3.26
CA ALA A 57 -0.72 -10.31 -2.22
C ALA A 57 -1.73 -9.25 -2.72
N GLU A 58 -3.01 -9.42 -2.42
CA GLU A 58 -4.09 -8.45 -2.67
C GLU A 58 -4.72 -8.01 -1.36
N LEU A 59 -4.15 -6.98 -0.76
CA LEU A 59 -4.49 -6.52 0.59
C LEU A 59 -5.60 -5.46 0.51
N THR A 60 -6.78 -5.75 1.06
CA THR A 60 -7.86 -4.76 1.21
C THR A 60 -7.72 -4.02 2.54
N LEU A 61 -7.19 -2.80 2.48
CA LEU A 61 -6.69 -2.03 3.62
C LEU A 61 -7.82 -1.34 4.43
N SER A 62 -8.71 -2.15 4.98
CA SER A 62 -9.91 -1.70 5.70
C SER A 62 -9.80 -1.89 7.22
N PRO A 63 -10.61 -1.18 8.05
CA PRO A 63 -10.62 -1.35 9.50
C PRO A 63 -10.85 -2.77 10.02
N ALA A 64 -11.51 -3.62 9.23
CA ALA A 64 -11.82 -5.01 9.58
C ALA A 64 -10.87 -6.04 8.95
N ARG A 65 -9.85 -5.60 8.19
CA ARG A 65 -8.91 -6.49 7.47
C ARG A 65 -7.47 -6.00 7.52
N TRP A 66 -7.08 -5.31 8.61
CA TRP A 66 -5.71 -4.82 8.77
C TRP A 66 -4.70 -5.95 9.01
N ASP A 67 -5.17 -7.07 9.54
CA ASP A 67 -4.40 -8.23 10.01
C ASP A 67 -3.36 -8.76 9.01
N ALA A 68 -3.66 -8.77 7.71
CA ALA A 68 -2.73 -9.29 6.70
C ALA A 68 -1.46 -8.42 6.56
N VAL A 69 -1.57 -7.09 6.74
CA VAL A 69 -0.40 -6.19 6.82
C VAL A 69 0.39 -6.45 8.10
N CYS A 70 -0.28 -6.64 9.24
CA CYS A 70 0.37 -7.01 10.50
C CYS A 70 1.10 -8.36 10.37
N ALA A 71 0.44 -9.39 9.85
CA ALA A 71 0.97 -10.75 9.62
C ALA A 71 2.25 -10.72 8.79
N LEU A 72 2.24 -9.99 7.69
CA LEU A 72 3.43 -9.77 6.88
C LEU A 72 4.51 -9.03 7.69
N GLN A 73 4.20 -7.89 8.32
CA GLN A 73 5.14 -7.08 9.09
C GLN A 73 5.83 -7.83 10.24
N ILE A 74 5.12 -8.72 10.93
CA ILE A 74 5.68 -9.53 12.03
C ILE A 74 6.33 -10.83 11.54
N SER A 75 6.16 -11.20 10.27
CA SER A 75 6.80 -12.38 9.68
C SER A 75 8.32 -12.24 9.60
N ILE A 76 9.03 -13.10 10.31
CA ILE A 76 10.50 -13.21 10.26
C ILE A 76 10.93 -13.75 8.90
N ALA A 77 10.31 -14.86 8.47
CA ALA A 77 10.50 -15.45 7.15
C ALA A 77 9.57 -14.76 6.13
N THR A 78 9.82 -13.47 5.87
CA THR A 78 9.01 -12.66 4.95
C THR A 78 8.88 -13.37 3.60
N PRO A 79 7.65 -13.65 3.12
CA PRO A 79 7.46 -14.43 1.89
C PRO A 79 8.03 -13.68 0.67
N PRO A 80 8.52 -14.40 -0.36
CA PRO A 80 9.19 -13.79 -1.52
C PRO A 80 8.18 -13.21 -2.51
N LEU A 81 7.38 -12.24 -2.06
CA LEU A 81 6.40 -11.53 -2.87
C LEU A 81 7.09 -10.73 -3.97
N GLU A 82 6.66 -10.96 -5.21
CA GLU A 82 7.08 -10.19 -6.39
C GLU A 82 6.01 -9.17 -6.80
N ARG A 83 4.77 -9.33 -6.32
CA ARG A 83 3.62 -8.48 -6.69
C ARG A 83 2.80 -8.12 -5.45
N LEU A 84 2.41 -6.85 -5.33
CA LEU A 84 1.58 -6.37 -4.23
C LEU A 84 0.48 -5.44 -4.76
N LYS A 85 -0.77 -5.81 -4.52
CA LYS A 85 -1.94 -4.96 -4.74
C LYS A 85 -2.49 -4.52 -3.39
N CYS A 86 -2.81 -3.24 -3.25
CA CYS A 86 -3.33 -2.64 -2.02
C CYS A 86 -4.53 -1.75 -2.34
N THR A 87 -5.72 -2.26 -2.01
CA THR A 87 -7.00 -1.58 -2.20
C THR A 87 -7.34 -0.81 -0.93
N ILE A 88 -7.28 0.52 -0.98
CA ILE A 88 -7.52 1.39 0.16
C ILE A 88 -8.91 2.01 0.02
N PRO A 89 -9.91 1.55 0.80
CA PRO A 89 -11.25 2.11 0.76
C PRO A 89 -11.23 3.52 1.37
N ARG A 90 -11.88 4.47 0.69
CA ARG A 90 -12.04 5.83 1.21
C ARG A 90 -12.69 5.85 2.59
N PRO A 91 -12.14 6.61 3.56
CA PRO A 91 -12.73 6.81 4.87
C PRO A 91 -14.23 7.18 4.84
N PRO A 92 -15.05 6.66 5.80
CA PRO A 92 -16.49 6.89 5.81
C PRO A 92 -16.88 8.35 6.12
N GLY A 93 -15.95 9.19 6.59
CA GLY A 93 -16.14 10.61 6.83
C GLY A 93 -14.89 11.43 6.46
N SER A 94 -14.21 11.99 7.46
CA SER A 94 -12.91 12.65 7.32
C SER A 94 -11.74 11.67 7.40
N ILE A 95 -10.55 12.13 7.00
CA ILE A 95 -9.28 11.49 7.36
C ILE A 95 -9.03 11.73 8.85
N ASN A 96 -8.49 10.71 9.52
CA ASN A 96 -8.07 10.76 10.92
C ASN A 96 -6.71 10.07 11.09
N ALA A 97 -6.19 10.03 12.32
CA ALA A 97 -4.89 9.42 12.62
C ALA A 97 -4.79 7.93 12.23
N TYR A 98 -5.90 7.17 12.30
CA TYR A 98 -5.91 5.73 11.97
C TYR A 98 -5.51 5.47 10.52
N TYR A 99 -6.08 6.21 9.57
CA TYR A 99 -5.75 6.06 8.14
C TYR A 99 -4.31 6.50 7.83
N LEU A 100 -3.77 7.51 8.52
CA LEU A 100 -2.36 7.90 8.37
C LEU A 100 -1.40 6.84 8.89
N GLU A 101 -1.69 6.28 10.07
CA GLU A 101 -0.90 5.20 10.69
C GLU A 101 -0.87 3.95 9.80
N LEU A 102 -1.99 3.60 9.17
CA LEU A 102 -2.06 2.48 8.26
C LEU A 102 -1.28 2.73 6.96
N MET A 103 -1.32 3.94 6.41
CA MET A 103 -0.44 4.30 5.28
C MET A 103 1.06 4.21 5.63
N LYS A 104 1.46 4.60 6.85
CA LYS A 104 2.85 4.40 7.34
C LYS A 104 3.22 2.93 7.47
N ARG A 105 2.28 2.09 7.92
CA ARG A 105 2.48 0.65 7.98
C ARG A 105 2.64 0.04 6.59
N LEU A 106 1.87 0.49 5.60
CA LEU A 106 2.05 0.08 4.22
C LEU A 106 3.42 0.53 3.67
N GLU A 107 3.82 1.79 3.90
CA GLU A 107 5.14 2.30 3.52
C GLU A 107 6.27 1.45 4.12
N THR A 108 6.17 1.12 5.42
CA THR A 108 7.11 0.27 6.15
C THR A 108 7.13 -1.17 5.62
N LEU A 109 5.97 -1.71 5.24
CA LEU A 109 5.85 -3.05 4.65
C LEU A 109 6.53 -3.09 3.27
N ILE A 110 6.23 -2.12 2.39
CA ILE A 110 6.86 -2.01 1.07
C ILE A 110 8.37 -1.79 1.18
N ALA A 111 8.82 -0.92 2.10
CA ALA A 111 10.24 -0.67 2.34
C ALA A 111 11.03 -1.96 2.65
N ARG A 112 10.39 -2.91 3.34
CA ARG A 112 10.94 -4.20 3.76
C ARG A 112 10.80 -5.30 2.69
N LEU A 113 9.85 -5.18 1.75
CA LEU A 113 9.59 -6.14 0.68
C LEU A 113 10.50 -5.90 -0.55
N SER A 114 11.82 -6.08 -0.35
CA SER A 114 12.93 -5.78 -1.27
C SER A 114 12.98 -6.56 -2.61
N ARG A 115 11.85 -7.16 -3.04
CA ARG A 115 11.72 -7.95 -4.27
C ARG A 115 10.45 -7.61 -5.08
N LEU A 116 9.67 -6.61 -4.68
CA LEU A 116 8.46 -6.19 -5.40
C LEU A 116 8.79 -5.65 -6.80
N ARG A 117 8.36 -6.40 -7.81
CA ARG A 117 8.45 -6.04 -9.24
C ARG A 117 7.24 -5.25 -9.69
N GLU A 118 6.09 -5.49 -9.09
CA GLU A 118 4.82 -4.88 -9.45
C GLU A 118 4.12 -4.41 -8.17
N VAL A 119 3.71 -3.14 -8.12
CA VAL A 119 2.91 -2.57 -7.03
C VAL A 119 1.70 -1.85 -7.60
N ALA A 120 0.51 -2.29 -7.19
CA ALA A 120 -0.76 -1.63 -7.49
C ALA A 120 -1.32 -1.01 -6.19
N VAL A 121 -1.61 0.28 -6.21
CA VAL A 121 -2.29 0.99 -5.11
C VAL A 121 -3.57 1.59 -5.66
N GLU A 122 -4.71 1.17 -5.11
CA GLU A 122 -6.03 1.64 -5.53
C GLU A 122 -6.70 2.43 -4.41
N LEU A 123 -6.83 3.73 -4.57
CA LEU A 123 -7.55 4.61 -3.66
C LEU A 123 -9.00 4.74 -4.17
N ARG A 124 -9.91 3.93 -3.60
CA ARG A 124 -11.27 3.72 -4.14
C ARG A 124 -12.33 4.57 -3.44
N VAL A 125 -13.17 5.24 -4.23
CA VAL A 125 -14.38 5.91 -3.74
C VAL A 125 -15.50 4.90 -3.51
N GLY A 126 -16.06 4.88 -2.30
CA GLY A 126 -17.34 4.21 -2.04
C GLY A 126 -18.47 4.86 -2.86
N VAL A 127 -19.23 4.04 -3.59
CA VAL A 127 -20.24 4.43 -4.57
C VAL A 127 -21.13 5.59 -4.09
N GLY A 128 -21.34 6.59 -4.96
CA GLY A 128 -22.21 7.75 -4.69
C GLY A 128 -21.58 8.88 -3.86
N ARG A 129 -20.35 8.74 -3.35
CA ARG A 129 -19.69 9.79 -2.54
C ARG A 129 -18.93 10.78 -3.44
N ARG A 130 -19.28 12.08 -3.39
CA ARG A 130 -18.51 13.16 -4.04
C ARG A 130 -17.01 13.04 -3.71
N PRO A 131 -16.08 13.08 -4.67
CA PRO A 131 -14.65 12.93 -4.42
C PRO A 131 -14.09 14.09 -3.57
N TRP A 132 -12.87 13.93 -3.05
CA TRP A 132 -12.24 14.92 -2.19
C TRP A 132 -11.43 15.94 -2.99
N VAL A 133 -11.81 17.21 -2.89
CA VAL A 133 -11.00 18.32 -3.41
C VAL A 133 -9.86 18.62 -2.43
N ILE A 134 -8.62 18.63 -2.93
CA ILE A 134 -7.45 19.15 -2.22
C ILE A 134 -7.28 20.61 -2.61
N SER A 135 -7.21 21.50 -1.61
CA SER A 135 -7.14 22.96 -1.79
C SER A 135 -6.29 23.60 -0.69
N ALA A 136 -6.03 24.91 -0.82
CA ALA A 136 -5.38 25.70 0.23
C ALA A 136 -6.18 25.73 1.56
N ARG A 137 -7.47 25.37 1.53
CA ARG A 137 -8.35 25.25 2.71
C ARG A 137 -8.47 23.83 3.26
N SER A 138 -7.75 22.85 2.70
CA SER A 138 -7.76 21.47 3.19
C SER A 138 -7.28 21.35 4.64
N SER A 139 -7.98 20.52 5.40
CA SER A 139 -7.69 20.24 6.80
C SER A 139 -6.24 19.72 7.00
N PRO A 140 -5.66 19.88 8.21
CA PRO A 140 -4.34 19.31 8.52
C PRO A 140 -4.25 17.81 8.21
N TRP A 141 -5.32 17.05 8.47
CA TRP A 141 -5.41 15.61 8.17
C TRP A 141 -5.38 15.30 6.67
N GLN A 142 -6.02 16.12 5.82
CA GLN A 142 -5.93 15.99 4.37
C GLN A 142 -4.50 16.28 3.86
N ARG A 143 -3.85 17.33 4.36
CA ARG A 143 -2.47 17.66 3.96
C ARG A 143 -1.47 16.59 4.43
N ALA A 144 -1.62 16.09 5.65
CA ALA A 144 -0.82 14.99 6.18
C ALA A 144 -1.03 13.68 5.38
N TRP A 145 -2.24 13.43 4.89
CA TRP A 145 -2.51 12.27 4.02
C TRP A 145 -1.82 12.39 2.67
N VAL A 146 -1.90 13.55 2.00
CA VAL A 146 -1.22 13.77 0.71
C VAL A 146 0.28 13.54 0.86
N ALA A 147 0.91 14.11 1.88
CA ALA A 147 2.32 13.88 2.19
C ALA A 147 2.66 12.40 2.49
N GLN A 148 1.71 11.64 3.05
CA GLN A 148 1.91 10.23 3.37
C GLN A 148 1.67 9.29 2.16
N VAL A 149 0.78 9.65 1.22
CA VAL A 149 0.70 9.05 -0.12
C VAL A 149 1.98 9.35 -0.91
N GLU A 150 2.48 10.57 -0.81
CA GLU A 150 3.73 11.00 -1.47
C GLU A 150 4.94 10.22 -0.93
N ALA A 151 5.05 10.04 0.38
CA ALA A 151 6.06 9.19 1.01
C ALA A 151 5.97 7.72 0.54
N LEU A 152 4.76 7.16 0.49
CA LEU A 152 4.51 5.81 -0.03
C LEU A 152 4.97 5.65 -1.48
N LEU A 153 4.59 6.59 -2.36
CA LEU A 153 4.98 6.56 -3.78
C LEU A 153 6.51 6.71 -3.95
N LYS A 154 7.13 7.60 -3.18
CA LYS A 154 8.61 7.74 -3.12
C LYS A 154 9.29 6.49 -2.58
N CYS A 155 8.67 5.75 -1.66
CA CYS A 155 9.16 4.46 -1.19
C CYS A 155 9.10 3.40 -2.31
N ILE A 156 7.99 3.29 -3.04
CA ILE A 156 7.83 2.33 -4.16
C ILE A 156 8.84 2.63 -5.28
N VAL A 157 9.03 3.89 -5.67
CA VAL A 157 10.02 4.28 -6.70
C VAL A 157 11.46 3.94 -6.29
N ARG A 158 11.79 3.97 -5.00
CA ARG A 158 13.11 3.58 -4.47
C ARG A 158 13.35 2.05 -4.43
N GLN A 159 12.33 1.22 -4.64
CA GLN A 159 12.45 -0.25 -4.63
C GLN A 159 12.89 -0.85 -5.99
N ASP A 160 13.26 -0.03 -6.99
CA ASP A 160 13.47 -0.45 -8.40
C ASP A 160 12.27 -1.26 -8.95
N CYS A 161 11.06 -0.89 -8.52
CA CYS A 161 9.80 -1.47 -8.98
C CYS A 161 9.63 -1.27 -10.50
N ARG A 162 9.11 -2.28 -11.21
CA ARG A 162 8.99 -2.27 -12.69
C ARG A 162 7.64 -1.79 -13.17
N CYS A 163 6.56 -2.16 -12.48
CA CYS A 163 5.23 -1.68 -12.76
C CYS A 163 4.66 -1.02 -11.50
N LEU A 164 4.35 0.27 -11.60
CA LEU A 164 3.53 0.96 -10.61
C LEU A 164 2.18 1.26 -11.25
N THR A 165 1.11 0.74 -10.67
CA THR A 165 -0.26 1.14 -11.02
C THR A 165 -0.86 1.90 -9.85
N PHE A 166 -1.19 3.17 -10.08
CA PHE A 166 -1.87 4.03 -9.12
C PHE A 166 -3.25 4.38 -9.68
N ILE A 167 -4.29 3.85 -9.03
CA ILE A 167 -5.68 4.19 -9.33
C ILE A 167 -6.16 5.13 -8.23
N ASP A 168 -6.62 6.31 -8.62
CA ASP A 168 -7.16 7.33 -7.72
C ASP A 168 -8.54 7.78 -8.20
N ASP A 169 -9.58 7.12 -7.69
CA ASP A 169 -10.96 7.60 -7.85
C ASP A 169 -11.25 8.76 -6.87
N THR A 170 -10.36 9.00 -5.91
CA THR A 170 -10.64 9.69 -4.63
C THR A 170 -10.34 11.17 -4.58
N TYR A 171 -9.27 11.65 -5.23
CA TYR A 171 -8.88 13.06 -5.18
C TYR A 171 -9.14 13.79 -6.49
N TYR A 172 -9.48 15.07 -6.35
CA TYR A 172 -9.46 16.05 -7.42
C TYR A 172 -8.56 17.19 -6.92
N LEU A 173 -7.51 17.47 -7.68
CA LEU A 173 -6.58 18.57 -7.38
C LEU A 173 -7.13 19.85 -8.03
N GLU A 174 -7.25 20.94 -7.25
CA GLU A 174 -7.37 22.28 -7.85
C GLU A 174 -6.17 22.52 -8.79
N GLU A 175 -6.36 23.26 -9.89
CA GLU A 175 -5.32 23.46 -10.92
C GLU A 175 -4.00 23.99 -10.33
N SER A 176 -4.10 24.87 -9.33
CA SER A 176 -2.99 25.41 -8.53
C SER A 176 -2.14 24.36 -7.79
N TYR A 177 -2.72 23.18 -7.51
CA TYR A 177 -2.06 22.04 -6.88
C TYR A 177 -1.70 20.92 -7.87
N GLN A 178 -2.29 20.90 -9.07
CA GLN A 178 -1.91 19.94 -10.12
C GLN A 178 -0.45 20.10 -10.53
N ASP A 179 0.00 21.33 -10.79
CA ASP A 179 1.41 21.58 -11.15
C ASP A 179 2.38 21.25 -10.01
N GLN A 180 1.96 21.36 -8.74
CA GLN A 180 2.76 20.93 -7.59
C GLN A 180 2.80 19.40 -7.49
N PHE A 181 1.67 18.71 -7.60
CA PHE A 181 1.60 17.25 -7.50
C PHE A 181 2.36 16.57 -8.65
N TYR A 182 2.11 16.99 -9.89
CA TYR A 182 2.88 16.50 -11.05
C TYR A 182 4.33 17.03 -11.06
N GLY A 183 4.63 18.13 -10.38
CA GLY A 183 6.00 18.62 -10.16
C GLY A 183 6.79 17.79 -9.13
N LEU A 184 6.12 17.26 -8.10
CA LEU A 184 6.68 16.32 -7.13
C LEU A 184 6.92 14.93 -7.73
N PHE A 185 6.31 14.63 -8.87
CA PHE A 185 6.52 13.42 -9.66
C PHE A 185 6.84 13.73 -11.14
N PRO A 186 8.04 14.26 -11.48
CA PRO A 186 8.40 14.58 -12.87
C PRO A 186 8.28 13.37 -13.81
N CYS A 187 8.61 12.17 -13.30
CA CYS A 187 8.45 10.89 -14.02
C CYS A 187 7.00 10.52 -14.38
N ILE A 188 6.00 11.13 -13.72
CA ILE A 188 4.58 11.05 -14.10
C ILE A 188 4.27 12.13 -15.14
N LYS A 189 4.75 13.36 -14.93
CA LYS A 189 4.51 14.51 -15.82
C LYS A 189 5.07 14.31 -17.23
N GLU A 190 6.23 13.67 -17.36
CA GLU A 190 6.88 13.36 -18.65
C GLU A 190 6.15 12.31 -19.50
N ARG A 191 5.16 11.61 -18.94
CA ARG A 191 4.52 10.44 -19.58
C ARG A 191 3.00 10.49 -19.68
N LEU A 192 2.37 11.53 -19.12
CA LEU A 192 0.99 11.87 -19.45
C LEU A 192 0.93 12.31 -20.93
N PRO A 193 0.01 11.75 -21.76
CA PRO A 193 -0.11 12.17 -23.15
C PRO A 193 -0.55 13.63 -23.22
N ALA A 194 0.19 14.47 -23.96
CA ALA A 194 -0.02 15.92 -24.05
C ALA A 194 -1.32 16.37 -24.78
N GLY A 195 -2.29 15.45 -24.96
CA GLY A 195 -3.51 15.60 -25.76
C GLY A 195 -4.75 16.06 -24.97
N GLY A 196 -4.60 16.92 -23.96
CA GLY A 196 -5.71 17.40 -23.11
C GLY A 196 -6.42 18.68 -23.56
N LYS A 197 -6.38 19.05 -24.85
CA LYS A 197 -6.73 20.41 -25.33
C LYS A 197 -8.12 20.62 -25.94
N ASN A 198 -8.95 19.58 -26.06
CA ASN A 198 -10.28 19.67 -26.69
C ASN A 198 -11.42 19.25 -25.74
N LEU A 199 -11.74 20.13 -24.78
CA LEU A 199 -13.02 20.12 -24.06
C LEU A 199 -13.61 21.55 -24.05
N PRO A 200 -14.94 21.72 -24.19
CA PRO A 200 -15.55 23.03 -24.26
C PRO A 200 -15.58 23.74 -22.89
N PRO A 201 -15.61 25.09 -22.86
CA PRO A 201 -15.57 25.85 -21.62
C PRO A 201 -16.91 25.75 -20.86
N LEU A 202 -16.96 24.89 -19.84
CA LEU A 202 -18.08 24.79 -18.89
C LEU A 202 -17.59 24.92 -17.45
N ALA A 203 -18.27 25.78 -16.70
CA ALA A 203 -17.80 26.38 -15.45
C ALA A 203 -17.33 25.37 -14.40
N THR A 204 -16.15 25.64 -13.82
CA THR A 204 -15.64 25.06 -12.57
C THR A 204 -15.67 23.52 -12.55
N THR A 205 -15.37 22.90 -13.69
CA THR A 205 -15.34 21.45 -13.87
C THR A 205 -14.01 20.86 -13.40
N ALA A 206 -13.98 20.37 -12.16
CA ALA A 206 -12.84 19.63 -11.65
C ALA A 206 -12.65 18.33 -12.46
N VAL A 207 -11.42 18.01 -12.84
CA VAL A 207 -11.08 16.87 -13.71
C VAL A 207 -10.70 15.64 -12.86
N PRO A 208 -11.21 14.43 -13.16
CA PRO A 208 -10.79 13.21 -12.44
C PRO A 208 -9.31 12.90 -12.66
N CYS A 209 -8.63 12.42 -11.61
CA CYS A 209 -7.32 11.80 -11.75
C CYS A 209 -7.40 10.62 -12.73
N PRO A 210 -6.51 10.53 -13.74
CA PRO A 210 -6.49 9.39 -14.64
C PRO A 210 -6.00 8.12 -13.93
N THR A 211 -6.38 6.95 -14.43
CA THR A 211 -5.70 5.69 -14.09
C THR A 211 -4.25 5.77 -14.56
N LEU A 212 -3.30 5.74 -13.62
CA LEU A 212 -1.88 5.89 -13.89
C LEU A 212 -1.20 4.52 -13.79
N SER A 213 -0.98 3.85 -14.93
CA SER A 213 -0.18 2.63 -15.02
C SER A 213 1.16 2.93 -15.70
N PHE A 214 2.26 2.55 -15.05
CA PHE A 214 3.62 2.88 -15.49
C PHE A 214 4.48 1.63 -15.68
N ASP A 215 4.84 1.32 -16.92
CA ASP A 215 6.03 0.52 -17.21
C ASP A 215 7.29 1.38 -16.98
N LEU A 216 8.06 1.05 -15.94
CA LEU A 216 9.26 1.77 -15.53
C LEU A 216 10.52 1.12 -16.15
N PRO A 217 11.11 1.69 -17.23
CA PRO A 217 12.32 1.15 -17.82
C PRO A 217 13.53 1.39 -16.92
N ARG A 218 14.24 0.30 -16.63
CA ARG A 218 15.39 0.20 -15.71
C ARG A 218 16.51 1.24 -15.85
N HIS A 219 16.58 1.96 -16.97
CA HIS A 219 17.68 2.88 -17.27
C HIS A 219 17.38 4.37 -17.01
N GLN A 220 16.11 4.79 -16.84
CA GLN A 220 15.79 6.21 -16.63
C GLN A 220 15.80 6.65 -15.16
N ILE A 221 15.38 5.79 -14.22
CA ILE A 221 15.17 6.13 -12.79
C ILE A 221 16.43 6.78 -12.14
N ARG A 222 17.63 6.33 -12.52
CA ARG A 222 18.89 6.82 -11.95
C ARG A 222 19.24 8.26 -12.33
N HIS A 223 18.83 8.75 -13.51
CA HIS A 223 19.14 10.11 -13.94
C HIS A 223 18.21 11.15 -13.31
N SER A 224 16.90 10.86 -13.21
CA SER A 224 15.92 11.79 -12.64
C SER A 224 16.17 12.11 -11.16
N LEU A 225 16.75 11.17 -10.40
CA LEU A 225 17.06 11.38 -8.97
C LEU A 225 18.30 12.26 -8.74
N GLN A 226 19.30 12.25 -9.62
CA GLN A 226 20.47 13.13 -9.48
C GLN A 226 20.14 14.60 -9.83
N ALA A 227 19.18 14.82 -10.73
CA ALA A 227 18.72 16.17 -11.10
C ALA A 227 17.89 16.87 -10.00
N ALA A 228 17.50 16.17 -8.93
CA ALA A 228 16.69 16.68 -7.83
C ALA A 228 17.48 16.88 -6.51
N GLN A 229 18.81 16.96 -6.58
CA GLN A 229 19.71 17.16 -5.44
C GLN A 229 20.71 18.32 -5.66
N LEU A 230 20.36 19.28 -6.52
CA LEU A 230 21.09 20.53 -6.80
C LEU A 230 20.12 21.72 -6.68
#